data_AF-A0AAV1ZB26-F1
#
_entry.id   AF-A0AAV1ZB26-F1
#
_cell.length_a   1.000
_cell.length_b   1.000
_cell.length_c   1.000
_cell.angle_alpha   90.00
_cell.angle_beta   90.00
_cell.angle_gamma   90.00
#
_symmetry.space_group_name_H-M   'P 1'
#
loop_
_entity.id
_entity.type
_entity.pdbx_description
1 polymer ?
#
loop_
_entity_poly.entity_id
_entity_poly.type
_entity_poly.pdbx_seq_one_letter_code
_entity_poly.pdbx_strand_id
1 'polypeptide(L)' 'MSGATSKGKGLTPYQGTNRCFGEYRCPNCNRRWMSGNSWADMGQQCTKCNINVYSHEQIFGQHHSIRAT' A
#
# COMPACT_ATOMS: atom_id res chain seq x y z
N MET A 1 7.74 28.61 3.76
CA MET A 1 7.82 27.21 4.19
C MET A 1 6.40 26.65 4.21
N SER A 2 5.93 26.10 3.10
CA SER A 2 4.56 25.57 3.03
C SER A 2 4.52 24.49 1.96
N GLY A 3 4.30 23.25 2.38
CA GLY A 3 4.25 22.10 1.48
C GLY A 3 3.61 20.91 2.18
N ALA A 4 2.49 21.16 2.86
CA ALA A 4 1.60 20.10 3.30
C ALA A 4 1.08 19.40 2.04
N THR A 5 1.63 18.22 1.75
CA THR A 5 1.18 17.34 0.67
C THR A 5 -0.31 17.13 0.79
N SER A 6 -1.06 17.61 -0.21
CA SER A 6 -2.49 17.42 -0.37
C SER A 6 -2.81 15.93 -0.20
N LYS A 7 -3.39 15.54 0.94
CA LYS A 7 -3.92 14.18 1.13
C LYS A 7 -4.97 13.95 0.05
N GLY A 8 -4.61 13.17 -0.97
CA GLY A 8 -5.45 12.86 -2.12
C GLY A 8 -6.75 12.19 -1.67
N LYS A 9 -7.83 12.42 -2.41
CA LYS A 9 -9.21 11.98 -2.13
C LYS A 9 -9.45 10.47 -2.31
N GLY A 10 -8.41 9.64 -2.22
CA GLY A 10 -8.48 8.22 -2.55
C GLY A 10 -8.34 7.29 -1.36
N LEU A 11 -8.65 6.01 -1.59
CA LEU A 11 -8.62 4.92 -0.60
C LEU A 11 -7.20 4.46 -0.27
N THR A 12 -6.22 4.84 -1.10
CA THR A 12 -4.80 4.54 -0.89
C THR A 12 -3.95 5.81 -1.00
N PRO A 13 -2.76 5.89 -0.35
CA PRO A 13 -1.93 7.09 -0.37
C PRO A 13 -1.42 7.48 -1.76
N TYR A 14 -1.09 6.49 -2.60
CA TYR A 14 -0.69 6.74 -3.99
C TYR A 14 -1.93 6.79 -4.88
N GLN A 15 -1.94 7.79 -5.77
CA GLN A 15 -3.07 8.13 -6.65
C GLN A 15 -2.64 8.26 -8.12
N GLY A 16 -1.50 7.65 -8.48
CA GLY A 16 -1.02 7.63 -9.87
C GLY A 16 -1.51 6.41 -10.65
N THR A 17 -1.18 6.36 -11.93
CA THR A 17 -1.66 5.35 -12.87
C THR A 17 -0.78 4.12 -13.01
N ASN A 18 0.40 4.10 -12.37
CA ASN A 18 1.37 3.00 -12.50
C ASN A 18 1.33 2.05 -11.31
N ARG A 19 1.82 0.83 -11.51
CA ARG A 19 2.08 -0.11 -10.42
C ARG A 19 3.13 0.42 -9.46
N CYS A 20 2.94 0.12 -8.18
CA CYS A 20 3.86 0.44 -7.10
C CYS A 20 3.98 -0.74 -6.11
N PHE A 21 4.96 -0.67 -5.22
CA PHE A 21 5.03 -1.57 -4.07
C PHE A 21 4.17 -1.02 -2.95
N GLY A 22 3.24 -1.82 -2.43
CA GLY A 22 2.39 -1.46 -1.31
C GLY A 22 2.71 -2.29 -0.06
N GLU A 23 2.73 -1.64 1.11
CA GLU A 23 2.68 -2.33 2.40
C GLU A 23 1.23 -2.44 2.88
N TYR A 24 0.84 -3.65 3.25
CA TYR A 24 -0.50 -3.98 3.69
C TYR A 24 -0.47 -4.46 5.13
N ARG A 25 -1.49 -4.06 5.91
CA ARG A 25 -1.70 -4.53 7.28
C ARG A 25 -3.17 -4.87 7.46
N CYS A 26 -3.47 -6.16 7.66
CA CYS A 26 -4.84 -6.60 7.88
C CYS A 26 -5.35 -6.09 9.24
N PRO A 27 -6.50 -5.38 9.30
CA PRO A 27 -7.04 -4.87 10.56
C PRO A 27 -7.56 -5.98 11.48
N ASN A 28 -7.96 -7.13 10.93
CA ASN A 28 -8.55 -8.23 11.72
C ASN A 28 -7.49 -9.15 12.34
N CYS A 29 -6.47 -9.54 11.57
CA CYS A 29 -5.44 -10.47 12.05
C CYS A 29 -4.05 -9.86 12.23
N ASN A 30 -3.89 -8.55 11.99
CA ASN A 30 -2.63 -7.82 12.07
C ASN A 30 -1.49 -8.34 11.18
N ARG A 31 -1.75 -9.30 10.27
CA ARG A 31 -0.78 -9.78 9.29
C ARG A 31 -0.29 -8.62 8.44
N ARG A 32 1.02 -8.53 8.24
CA ARG A 32 1.68 -7.59 7.33
C ARG A 32 2.24 -8.31 6.11
N TRP A 33 2.19 -7.67 4.96
CA TRP A 33 2.84 -8.17 3.74
C TRP A 33 3.14 -7.03 2.77
N MET A 34 4.12 -7.27 1.91
CA MET A 34 4.48 -6.39 0.80
C MET A 34 3.98 -6.99 -0.51
N SER A 35 3.57 -6.14 -1.45
CA SER A 35 3.19 -6.56 -2.80
C SER A 35 3.60 -5.53 -3.84
N GLY A 36 4.26 -5.98 -4.91
CA GLY A 36 4.58 -5.15 -6.09
C GLY A 36 3.42 -4.96 -7.08
N ASN A 37 2.26 -5.57 -6.81
CA ASN A 37 1.04 -5.38 -7.59
C ASN A 37 0.06 -4.47 -6.83
N SER A 38 0.57 -3.34 -6.34
CA SER A 38 -0.25 -2.32 -5.69
C SER A 38 -0.61 -1.23 -6.70
N TRP A 39 -1.87 -0.80 -6.67
CA TRP A 39 -2.43 0.23 -7.54
C TRP A 39 -3.18 1.27 -6.70
N ALA A 40 -3.38 2.46 -7.26
CA ALA A 40 -4.23 3.47 -6.65
C ALA A 40 -5.65 2.92 -6.43
N ASP A 41 -6.22 3.19 -5.26
CA ASP A 41 -7.57 2.83 -4.84
C ASP A 41 -7.93 1.34 -4.89
N MET A 42 -6.93 0.46 -5.01
CA MET A 42 -7.12 -0.98 -5.02
C MET A 42 -6.53 -1.63 -3.77
N GLY A 43 -7.35 -2.46 -3.12
CA GLY A 43 -6.92 -3.30 -2.01
C GLY A 43 -6.52 -4.71 -2.45
N GLN A 44 -5.93 -5.46 -1.51
CA GLN A 44 -5.64 -6.88 -1.67
C GLN A 44 -6.36 -7.69 -0.61
N GLN A 45 -6.78 -8.90 -0.98
CA GLN A 45 -7.44 -9.79 -0.04
C GLN A 45 -6.43 -10.36 0.96
N CYS A 46 -6.74 -10.24 2.26
CA CYS A 46 -5.98 -10.95 3.27
C CYS A 46 -6.24 -12.46 3.18
N THR A 47 -5.20 -13.27 2.97
CA THR A 47 -5.33 -14.74 2.82
C THR A 47 -5.89 -15.46 4.04
N LYS A 48 -5.82 -14.86 5.23
CA LYS A 48 -6.36 -15.44 6.47
C LYS A 48 -7.81 -15.02 6.73
N CYS A 49 -8.13 -13.75 6.47
CA CYS A 49 -9.41 -13.16 6.87
C CYS A 49 -10.39 -13.01 5.69
N ASN A 50 -9.93 -13.18 4.46
CA ASN A 50 -10.68 -12.99 3.22
C ASN A 50 -11.33 -11.59 3.06
N ILE A 51 -10.83 -10.58 3.80
CA ILE A 51 -11.27 -9.19 3.69
C ILE A 51 -10.38 -8.40 2.74
N ASN A 52 -10.94 -7.36 2.11
CA ASN A 52 -10.18 -6.40 1.32
C ASN A 52 -9.37 -5.47 2.24
N VAL A 53 -8.07 -5.32 1.96
CA VAL A 53 -7.15 -4.48 2.73
C VAL A 53 -6.48 -3.51 1.79
N TYR A 54 -6.65 -2.22 2.05
CA TYR A 54 -5.94 -1.15 1.34
C TYR A 54 -4.52 -1.00 1.89
N SER A 55 -3.58 -0.68 1.00
CA SER A 55 -2.20 -0.39 1.40
C SER A 55 -2.13 0.91 2.18
N HIS A 56 -1.36 0.93 3.26
CA HIS A 56 -1.15 2.14 4.06
C HIS A 56 0.09 2.93 3.63
N GLU A 57 0.99 2.29 2.87
CA GLU A 57 2.13 2.90 2.21
C GLU A 57 2.27 2.33 0.81
N GLN A 58 2.58 3.19 -0.17
CA GLN A 58 2.78 2.84 -1.57
C GLN A 58 3.99 3.59 -2.12
N ILE A 59 4.95 2.87 -2.68
CA ILE A 59 6.25 3.40 -3.08
C ILE A 59 6.46 3.13 -4.57
N PHE A 60 6.65 4.21 -5.34
CA PHE A 60 6.98 4.16 -6.75
C PHE A 60 8.50 4.04 -6.93
N GLY A 61 8.96 3.06 -7.72
CA GLY A 61 10.38 2.82 -7.99
C GLY A 61 11.05 1.81 -7.05
N GLN A 62 11.83 0.89 -7.62
CA GLN A 62 12.51 -0.21 -6.91
C GLN A 62 13.75 0.25 -6.13
N HIS A 63 13.56 0.94 -5.00
CA HIS A 63 14.68 1.21 -4.09
C HIS A 63 14.39 0.84 -2.63
N HIS A 64 13.56 -0.18 -2.41
CA HIS A 64 13.58 -0.90 -1.15
C HIS A 64 14.47 -2.13 -1.32
N SER A 65 15.70 -2.01 -0.84
CA SER A 65 16.47 -3.14 -0.33
C SER A 65 15.56 -3.89 0.64
N ILE A 66 14.99 -4.99 0.15
CA ILE A 66 14.38 -6.04 0.96
C ILE A 66 15.37 -6.35 2.07
N ARG A 67 15.17 -5.79 3.27
CA ARG A 67 15.61 -6.42 4.50
C ARG A 67 14.70 -7.63 4.67
N ALA A 68 15.01 -8.66 3.89
CA ALA A 68 14.62 -10.02 4.22
C ALA A 68 15.35 -10.33 5.53
N THR A 69 14.61 -10.35 6.63
CA THR A 69 15.08 -10.92 7.90
C THR A 69 15.24 -12.42 7.76
#